data_AF-A0AAT9GT67-F1
#
_entry.id   AF-A0AAT9GT67-F1
#
_cell.length_a   1.000
_cell.length_b   1.000
_cell.length_c   1.000
_cell.angle_alpha   90.00
_cell.angle_beta   90.00
_cell.angle_gamma   90.00
#
_symmetry.space_group_name_H-M   'P 1'
#
loop_
_entity.id
_entity.type
_entity.pdbx_description
1 polymer ?
#
loop_
_entity_poly.entity_id
_entity_poly.type
_entity_poly.pdbx_seq_one_letter_code
_entity_poly.pdbx_strand_id
1 'polypeptide(L)'
;MDKLILEKNAKLVKVKDFIFPKYDESIEKELIENGINELYSFGPLQLGKINVIGKGKTGVIALLDENRVIKIRRSDAPKETLEIEAKIQISAYPVAPKVYAYGKNFIIMDYIKGRNLNRNEKIEVITELLRKAKMLEDKGIEHKELVRPYKNVIVSNENKVFIIDYDSASYKEDPLNVTSILSWLNLPLLAIMYKRFRNIDDIIELIKMRE
;
A
#
# COMPACT_ATOMS: atom_id res chain seq x y z
N MET A 1 -8.55 5.21 -16.52
CA MET A 1 -9.92 5.59 -16.13
C MET A 1 -10.03 7.07 -16.41
N ASP A 2 -10.75 7.41 -17.46
CA ASP A 2 -10.91 8.79 -17.92
C ASP A 2 -11.76 9.56 -16.91
N LYS A 3 -11.52 10.85 -16.75
CA LYS A 3 -12.34 11.76 -15.93
C LYS A 3 -13.84 11.59 -16.20
N LEU A 4 -14.20 11.35 -17.46
CA LEU A 4 -15.57 11.10 -17.91
C LEU A 4 -16.19 9.79 -17.36
N ILE A 5 -15.37 8.78 -17.03
CA ILE A 5 -15.82 7.49 -16.46
C ILE A 5 -16.05 7.64 -14.95
N LEU A 6 -15.24 8.45 -14.28
CA LEU A 6 -15.42 8.82 -12.88
C LEU A 6 -16.70 9.62 -12.68
N GLU A 7 -16.94 10.62 -13.51
CA GLU A 7 -18.17 11.43 -13.47
C GLU A 7 -19.43 10.60 -13.76
N LYS A 8 -19.35 9.51 -14.54
CA LYS A 8 -20.50 8.66 -14.86
C LYS A 8 -20.81 7.58 -13.81
N ASN A 9 -19.82 7.13 -13.03
CA ASN A 9 -19.97 5.95 -12.16
C ASN A 9 -19.61 6.18 -10.68
N ALA A 10 -18.98 7.30 -10.34
CA ALA A 10 -18.60 7.62 -8.97
C ALA A 10 -19.35 8.85 -8.47
N LYS A 11 -20.10 8.68 -7.39
CA LYS A 11 -20.84 9.77 -6.75
C LYS A 11 -19.93 10.51 -5.79
N LEU A 12 -19.87 11.84 -5.89
CA LEU A 12 -19.23 12.68 -4.89
C LEU A 12 -20.07 12.69 -3.61
N VAL A 13 -19.44 12.44 -2.47
CA VAL A 13 -20.11 12.31 -1.17
C VAL A 13 -19.29 13.04 -0.10
N LYS A 14 -19.97 13.62 0.91
CA LYS A 14 -19.33 14.33 2.01
C LYS A 14 -18.34 13.44 2.76
N VAL A 15 -17.20 14.01 3.14
CA VAL A 15 -16.10 13.27 3.77
C VAL A 15 -16.51 12.55 5.06
N LYS A 16 -17.46 13.12 5.84
CA LYS A 16 -17.99 12.48 7.05
C LYS A 16 -18.55 11.07 6.85
N ASP A 17 -19.08 10.78 5.66
CA ASP A 17 -19.67 9.48 5.36
C ASP A 17 -18.59 8.39 5.18
N PHE A 18 -17.32 8.78 5.04
CA PHE A 18 -16.16 7.89 4.98
C PHE A 18 -15.52 7.63 6.35
N ILE A 19 -15.94 8.33 7.40
CA ILE A 19 -15.42 8.15 8.77
C ILE A 19 -16.05 6.90 9.37
N PHE A 20 -15.21 5.91 9.66
CA PHE A 20 -15.61 4.55 10.03
C PHE A 20 -14.87 4.07 11.29
N PRO A 21 -15.48 3.20 12.14
CA PRO A 21 -16.85 2.69 12.07
C PRO A 21 -17.91 3.66 12.63
N LYS A 22 -17.47 4.61 13.45
CA LYS A 22 -18.32 5.66 14.02
C LYS A 22 -17.78 7.01 13.59
N TYR A 23 -18.68 7.94 13.34
CA TYR A 23 -18.34 9.33 13.09
C TYR A 23 -17.49 9.90 14.24
N ASP A 24 -16.50 10.71 13.88
CA ASP A 24 -15.60 11.41 14.79
C ASP A 24 -15.38 12.82 14.23
N GLU A 25 -15.83 13.82 14.99
CA GLU A 25 -15.79 15.23 14.58
C GLU A 25 -14.36 15.75 14.42
N SER A 26 -13.40 15.24 15.21
CA SER A 26 -12.00 15.66 15.09
C SER A 26 -11.38 15.22 13.78
N ILE A 27 -11.79 14.05 13.26
CA ILE A 27 -11.36 13.54 11.97
C ILE A 27 -11.97 14.36 10.84
N GLU A 28 -13.29 14.64 10.88
CA GLU A 28 -13.93 15.48 9.84
C GLU A 28 -13.32 16.88 9.81
N LYS A 29 -13.14 17.50 10.98
CA LYS A 29 -12.58 18.85 11.10
C LYS A 29 -11.20 18.94 10.46
N GLU A 30 -10.28 18.02 10.77
CA GLU A 30 -8.94 18.01 10.16
C GLU A 30 -9.01 17.85 8.65
N LEU A 31 -9.88 16.96 8.14
CA LEU A 31 -10.04 16.74 6.70
C LEU A 31 -10.53 18.03 6.02
N ILE A 32 -11.55 18.70 6.56
CA ILE A 32 -12.09 19.97 6.03
C ILE A 32 -11.04 21.09 6.07
N GLU A 33 -10.30 21.23 7.18
CA GLU A 33 -9.22 22.22 7.32
C GLU A 33 -8.10 22.03 6.29
N ASN A 34 -7.91 20.79 5.81
CA ASN A 34 -6.98 20.45 4.73
C ASN A 34 -7.64 20.45 3.34
N GLY A 35 -8.85 20.99 3.20
CA GLY A 35 -9.57 21.14 1.93
C GLY A 35 -10.27 19.87 1.43
N ILE A 36 -10.33 18.82 2.24
CA ILE A 36 -10.92 17.52 1.89
C ILE A 36 -12.38 17.48 2.36
N ASN A 37 -13.27 18.09 1.57
CA ASN A 37 -14.69 18.22 1.91
C ASN A 37 -15.54 17.04 1.42
N GLU A 38 -15.17 16.48 0.26
CA GLU A 38 -15.91 15.43 -0.41
C GLU A 38 -14.95 14.44 -1.08
N LEU A 39 -15.40 13.19 -1.23
CA LEU A 39 -14.66 12.11 -1.84
C LEU A 39 -15.57 11.32 -2.78
N TYR A 40 -14.96 10.61 -3.72
CA TYR A 40 -15.71 9.75 -4.62
C TYR A 40 -16.07 8.44 -3.93
N SER A 41 -17.36 8.16 -3.82
CA SER A 41 -17.89 6.85 -3.45
C SER A 41 -17.62 5.87 -4.60
N PHE A 42 -16.50 5.17 -4.53
CA PHE A 42 -15.97 4.31 -5.57
C PHE A 42 -15.15 3.15 -4.98
N GLY A 43 -15.25 1.99 -5.60
CA GLY A 43 -14.46 0.81 -5.28
C GLY A 43 -15.31 -0.42 -4.99
N PRO A 44 -14.68 -1.58 -4.75
CA PRO A 44 -15.37 -2.86 -4.64
C PRO A 44 -16.02 -3.11 -3.27
N LEU A 45 -15.67 -2.32 -2.24
CA LEU A 45 -16.13 -2.54 -0.87
C LEU A 45 -17.22 -1.54 -0.50
N GLN A 46 -18.39 -2.05 -0.11
CA GLN A 46 -19.48 -1.20 0.39
C GLN A 46 -19.36 -1.00 1.91
N LEU A 47 -19.36 0.26 2.36
CA LEU A 47 -19.45 0.66 3.77
C LEU A 47 -20.71 1.51 3.97
N GLY A 48 -21.78 0.88 4.47
CA GLY A 48 -23.07 1.54 4.58
C GLY A 48 -23.61 1.96 3.21
N LYS A 49 -23.69 3.27 2.95
CA LYS A 49 -24.23 3.84 1.70
C LYS A 49 -23.16 4.24 0.69
N ILE A 50 -21.88 4.14 1.04
CA ILE A 50 -20.77 4.51 0.16
C ILE A 50 -19.99 3.26 -0.26
N ASN A 51 -19.30 3.39 -1.39
CA ASN A 51 -18.30 2.43 -1.84
C ASN A 51 -16.90 3.01 -1.62
N VAL A 52 -15.97 2.15 -1.23
CA VAL A 52 -14.57 2.48 -0.96
C VAL A 52 -13.65 1.49 -1.67
N ILE A 53 -12.41 1.90 -1.92
CA ILE A 53 -11.41 1.07 -2.60
C ILE A 53 -10.97 -0.07 -1.68
N GLY A 54 -10.84 0.20 -0.39
CA GLY A 54 -10.41 -0.80 0.57
C GLY A 54 -10.60 -0.36 2.01
N LYS A 55 -10.46 -1.31 2.93
CA LYS A 55 -10.48 -1.08 4.36
C LYS A 55 -9.44 -1.96 5.03
N GLY A 56 -8.56 -1.33 5.80
CA GLY A 56 -7.58 -2.00 6.64
C GLY A 56 -7.98 -2.01 8.12
N LYS A 57 -7.03 -2.43 8.95
CA LYS A 57 -7.17 -2.35 10.41
C LYS A 57 -7.20 -0.90 10.91
N THR A 58 -6.40 -0.03 10.30
CA THR A 58 -6.19 1.35 10.79
C THR A 58 -6.82 2.42 9.91
N GLY A 59 -7.29 2.09 8.70
CA GLY A 59 -7.86 3.11 7.81
C GLY A 59 -8.85 2.59 6.76
N VAL A 60 -9.59 3.52 6.17
CA VAL A 60 -10.45 3.37 4.99
C VAL A 60 -9.73 4.03 3.81
N ILE A 61 -9.68 3.34 2.67
CA ILE A 61 -9.09 3.88 1.42
C ILE A 61 -10.22 4.34 0.51
N ALA A 62 -10.29 5.64 0.25
CA ALA A 62 -11.28 6.26 -0.62
C ALA A 62 -10.61 6.96 -1.80
N LEU A 63 -11.36 7.14 -2.88
CA LEU A 63 -10.86 7.83 -4.06
C LEU A 63 -11.00 9.35 -3.87
N LEU A 64 -9.90 10.08 -3.99
CA LEU A 64 -9.89 11.55 -3.91
C LEU A 64 -10.12 12.16 -5.30
N ASP A 65 -9.47 11.60 -6.32
CA ASP A 65 -9.67 11.92 -7.73
C ASP A 65 -9.14 10.78 -8.62
N GLU A 66 -9.09 11.01 -9.93
CA GLU A 66 -8.65 10.03 -10.93
C GLU A 66 -7.28 9.39 -10.66
N ASN A 67 -6.37 10.06 -9.97
CA ASN A 67 -4.98 9.63 -9.80
C ASN A 67 -4.56 9.54 -8.33
N ARG A 68 -5.43 9.93 -7.38
CA ARG A 68 -5.10 9.96 -5.95
C ARG A 68 -6.16 9.26 -5.11
N VAL A 69 -5.67 8.53 -4.11
CA VAL A 69 -6.48 7.98 -3.02
C VAL A 69 -6.15 8.69 -1.72
N ILE A 70 -7.10 8.64 -0.79
CA ILE A 70 -6.89 9.03 0.59
C ILE A 70 -7.07 7.82 1.50
N LYS A 71 -6.12 7.59 2.40
CA LYS A 71 -6.31 6.74 3.57
C LYS A 71 -6.82 7.64 4.69
N ILE A 72 -8.01 7.37 5.21
CA ILE A 72 -8.58 8.04 6.38
C ILE A 72 -8.44 7.10 7.57
N ARG A 73 -7.91 7.59 8.69
CA ARG A 73 -7.78 6.81 9.92
C ARG A 73 -9.15 6.39 10.41
N ARG A 74 -9.30 5.13 10.79
CA ARG A 74 -10.54 4.67 11.45
C ARG A 74 -10.64 5.27 12.84
N SER A 75 -11.84 5.64 13.26
CA SER A 75 -12.08 6.18 14.61
C SER A 75 -11.78 5.17 15.71
N ASP A 76 -11.86 3.87 15.41
CA ASP A 76 -11.49 2.77 16.32
C ASP A 76 -10.04 2.27 16.12
N ALA A 77 -9.21 2.98 15.34
CA ALA A 77 -7.83 2.57 15.15
C ALA A 77 -7.05 2.66 16.47
N PRO A 78 -6.25 1.63 16.83
CA PRO A 78 -5.45 1.66 18.05
C PRO A 78 -4.32 2.68 18.00
N LYS A 79 -3.95 3.14 16.79
CA LYS A 79 -2.97 4.20 16.57
C LYS A 79 -3.68 5.55 16.56
N GLU A 80 -3.08 6.51 17.23
CA GLU A 80 -3.61 7.87 17.33
C GLU A 80 -3.28 8.73 16.11
N THR A 81 -2.33 8.31 15.27
CA THR A 81 -1.85 9.08 14.12
C THR A 81 -1.39 8.20 12.96
N LEU A 82 -1.57 8.68 11.73
CA LEU A 82 -1.04 8.08 10.48
C LEU A 82 0.29 8.70 10.04
N GLU A 83 0.80 9.73 10.72
CA GLU A 83 2.03 10.43 10.30
C GLU A 83 3.27 9.53 10.24
N ILE A 84 3.38 8.57 11.17
CA ILE A 84 4.52 7.65 11.19
C ILE A 84 4.50 6.76 9.95
N GLU A 85 3.32 6.22 9.59
CA GLU A 85 3.13 5.46 8.36
C GLU A 85 3.50 6.31 7.14
N ALA A 86 3.01 7.55 7.07
CA ALA A 86 3.30 8.45 5.96
C ALA A 86 4.80 8.73 5.82
N LYS A 87 5.52 8.98 6.92
CA LYS A 87 6.97 9.23 6.93
C LYS A 87 7.77 8.02 6.43
N ILE A 88 7.38 6.81 6.84
CA ILE A 88 8.02 5.57 6.35
C ILE A 88 7.70 5.38 4.86
N GLN A 89 6.46 5.61 4.45
CA GLN A 89 6.05 5.49 3.04
C GLN A 89 6.79 6.47 2.14
N ILE A 90 6.96 7.73 2.57
CA ILE A 90 7.77 8.74 1.87
C ILE A 90 9.19 8.24 1.69
N SER A 91 9.80 7.70 2.75
CA SER A 91 11.17 7.17 2.70
C SER A 91 11.25 5.94 1.79
N ALA A 92 10.19 5.15 1.68
CA ALA A 92 10.10 3.97 0.83
C ALA A 92 9.99 4.29 -0.68
N TYR A 93 9.51 5.47 -1.09
CA TYR A 93 9.40 5.86 -2.50
C TYR A 93 10.72 5.69 -3.27
N PRO A 94 10.77 5.05 -4.46
CA PRO A 94 9.65 4.70 -5.34
C PRO A 94 9.18 3.24 -5.22
N VAL A 95 9.39 2.60 -4.07
CA VAL A 95 8.82 1.27 -3.79
C VAL A 95 7.33 1.38 -3.40
N ALA A 96 7.01 2.45 -2.68
CA ALA A 96 5.66 2.80 -2.28
C ALA A 96 4.98 3.77 -3.26
N PRO A 97 3.63 3.87 -3.24
CA PRO A 97 2.90 4.99 -3.83
C PRO A 97 3.43 6.33 -3.30
N LYS A 98 3.54 7.34 -4.18
CA LYS A 98 3.98 8.68 -3.77
C LYS A 98 2.97 9.30 -2.82
N VAL A 99 3.44 9.84 -1.70
CA VAL A 99 2.62 10.63 -0.77
C VAL A 99 2.62 12.09 -1.20
N TYR A 100 1.45 12.71 -1.26
CA TYR A 100 1.26 14.12 -1.62
C TYR A 100 1.07 15.01 -0.38
N ALA A 101 0.30 14.52 0.59
CA ALA A 101 0.01 15.21 1.84
C ALA A 101 -0.39 14.17 2.90
N TYR A 102 -0.20 14.50 4.16
CA TYR A 102 -0.67 13.68 5.27
C TYR A 102 -0.91 14.55 6.49
N GLY A 103 -1.71 14.03 7.42
CA GLY A 103 -1.94 14.60 8.73
C GLY A 103 -2.07 13.50 9.77
N LYS A 104 -2.64 13.84 10.93
CA LYS A 104 -2.92 12.89 11.99
C LYS A 104 -3.89 11.81 11.52
N ASN A 105 -4.95 12.19 10.82
CA ASN A 105 -6.00 11.25 10.42
C ASN A 105 -6.02 10.92 8.93
N PHE A 106 -5.07 11.39 8.12
CA PHE A 106 -5.10 11.07 6.69
C PHE A 106 -3.74 10.94 6.01
N ILE A 107 -3.71 10.22 4.88
CA ILE A 107 -2.61 10.18 3.92
C ILE A 107 -3.20 10.27 2.51
N ILE A 108 -2.82 11.28 1.72
CA ILE A 108 -3.12 11.39 0.29
C ILE A 108 -1.93 10.83 -0.49
N MET A 109 -2.17 9.87 -1.38
CA MET A 109 -1.13 9.19 -2.13
C MET A 109 -1.59 8.77 -3.53
N ASP A 110 -0.65 8.30 -4.37
CA ASP A 110 -0.96 7.78 -5.70
C ASP A 110 -2.05 6.69 -5.64
N TYR A 111 -3.02 6.79 -6.55
CA TYR A 111 -3.91 5.70 -6.85
C TYR A 111 -3.26 4.73 -7.84
N ILE A 112 -2.75 3.61 -7.34
CA ILE A 112 -2.19 2.56 -8.20
C ILE A 112 -3.32 1.76 -8.84
N LYS A 113 -3.64 2.08 -10.10
CA LYS A 113 -4.59 1.33 -10.93
C LYS A 113 -3.96 -0.01 -11.31
N GLY A 114 -4.52 -1.08 -10.79
CA GLY A 114 -3.97 -2.42 -10.98
C GLY A 114 -4.73 -3.46 -10.18
N ARG A 115 -4.05 -4.59 -9.94
CA ARG A 115 -4.57 -5.70 -9.14
C ARG A 115 -3.60 -6.05 -8.03
N ASN A 116 -4.10 -6.71 -7.00
CA ASN A 116 -3.23 -7.34 -6.03
C ASN A 116 -2.37 -8.43 -6.71
N LEU A 117 -1.20 -8.68 -6.13
CA LEU A 117 -0.30 -9.77 -6.53
C LEU A 117 -1.02 -11.12 -6.41
N ASN A 118 -0.92 -11.96 -7.44
CA ASN A 118 -1.48 -13.30 -7.41
C ASN A 118 -0.47 -14.31 -6.86
N ARG A 119 -0.95 -15.50 -6.45
CA ARG A 119 -0.07 -16.61 -6.05
C ARG A 119 0.76 -17.13 -7.21
N ASN A 120 0.14 -17.25 -8.38
CA ASN A 120 0.80 -17.64 -9.62
C ASN A 120 1.00 -16.37 -10.43
N GLU A 121 2.22 -15.86 -10.40
CA GLU A 121 2.57 -14.59 -10.98
C GLU A 121 3.74 -14.78 -11.96
N LYS A 122 3.82 -13.92 -12.98
CA LYS A 122 4.92 -13.99 -13.94
C LYS A 122 6.26 -13.74 -13.26
N ILE A 123 7.31 -14.39 -13.74
CA ILE A 123 8.66 -14.21 -13.21
C ILE A 123 9.12 -12.75 -13.20
N GLU A 124 8.75 -11.94 -14.19
CA GLU A 124 9.15 -10.54 -14.26
C GLU A 124 8.60 -9.75 -13.06
N VAL A 125 7.35 -9.99 -12.68
CA VAL A 125 6.70 -9.35 -11.53
C VAL A 125 7.34 -9.85 -10.22
N ILE A 126 7.65 -11.14 -10.10
CA ILE A 126 8.32 -11.69 -8.92
C ILE A 126 9.73 -11.10 -8.76
N THR A 127 10.49 -11.02 -9.85
CA THR A 127 11.84 -10.44 -9.81
C THR A 127 11.80 -8.94 -9.53
N GLU A 128 10.83 -8.19 -10.05
CA GLU A 128 10.62 -6.79 -9.68
C GLU A 128 10.26 -6.66 -8.19
N LEU A 129 9.35 -7.48 -7.68
CA LEU A 129 8.99 -7.48 -6.25
C LEU A 129 10.20 -7.75 -5.35
N LEU A 130 11.05 -8.71 -5.71
CA LEU A 130 12.28 -9.02 -4.97
C LEU A 130 13.26 -7.83 -4.99
N ARG A 131 13.43 -7.15 -6.13
CA ARG A 131 14.23 -5.90 -6.21
C ARG A 131 13.64 -4.79 -5.35
N LYS A 132 12.31 -4.60 -5.39
CA LYS A 132 11.62 -3.60 -4.56
C LYS A 132 11.77 -3.89 -3.07
N ALA A 133 11.69 -5.15 -2.68
CA ALA A 133 11.95 -5.58 -1.31
C ALA A 133 13.40 -5.30 -0.90
N LYS A 134 14.38 -5.61 -1.75
CA LYS A 134 15.80 -5.26 -1.53
C LYS A 134 15.99 -3.75 -1.35
N MET A 135 15.34 -2.93 -2.19
CA MET A 135 15.39 -1.47 -2.06
C MET A 135 14.83 -0.96 -0.72
N LEU A 136 13.84 -1.65 -0.14
CA LEU A 136 13.39 -1.32 1.23
C LEU A 136 14.45 -1.71 2.26
N GLU A 137 15.06 -2.90 2.13
CA GLU A 137 16.13 -3.32 3.03
C GLU A 137 17.32 -2.35 3.01
N ASP A 138 17.69 -1.87 1.82
CA ASP A 138 18.78 -0.88 1.64
C ASP A 138 18.48 0.49 2.27
N LYS A 139 17.20 0.79 2.47
CA LYS A 139 16.74 1.98 3.19
C LYS A 139 16.56 1.72 4.70
N GLY A 140 16.91 0.53 5.17
CA GLY A 140 16.70 0.10 6.56
C GLY A 140 15.23 -0.06 6.92
N ILE A 141 14.32 -0.24 5.95
CA ILE A 141 12.88 -0.34 6.19
C ILE A 141 12.45 -1.80 6.17
N GLU A 142 11.87 -2.29 7.26
CA GLU A 142 11.18 -3.59 7.30
C GLU A 142 9.67 -3.39 7.25
N HIS A 143 9.00 -3.99 6.26
CA HIS A 143 7.55 -3.85 6.05
C HIS A 143 6.72 -4.73 7.01
N LYS A 144 7.28 -5.87 7.45
CA LYS A 144 6.68 -6.90 8.34
C LYS A 144 5.47 -7.67 7.81
N GLU A 145 4.80 -7.21 6.77
CA GLU A 145 3.62 -7.89 6.20
C GLU A 145 3.89 -8.61 4.86
N LEU A 146 5.16 -8.65 4.42
CA LEU A 146 5.57 -9.28 3.17
C LEU A 146 5.67 -10.82 3.23
N VAL A 147 5.32 -11.42 4.37
CA VAL A 147 5.05 -12.87 4.47
C VAL A 147 3.74 -13.26 3.76
N ARG A 148 2.87 -12.28 3.47
CA ARG A 148 1.62 -12.43 2.70
C ARG A 148 1.51 -11.31 1.67
N PRO A 149 2.41 -11.27 0.67
CA PRO A 149 2.55 -10.12 -0.22
C PRO A 149 1.30 -9.86 -1.07
N TYR A 150 0.48 -10.88 -1.36
CA TYR A 150 -0.80 -10.75 -2.09
C TYR A 150 -1.82 -9.79 -1.45
N LYS A 151 -1.62 -9.34 -0.20
CA LYS A 151 -2.47 -8.31 0.43
C LYS A 151 -1.94 -6.88 0.27
N ASN A 152 -0.61 -6.75 0.13
CA ASN A 152 0.11 -5.50 0.29
C ASN A 152 1.03 -5.19 -0.91
N VAL A 153 0.82 -5.89 -2.02
CA VAL A 153 1.54 -5.67 -3.27
C VAL A 153 0.52 -5.48 -4.39
N ILE A 154 0.59 -4.34 -5.06
CA ILE A 154 -0.20 -4.03 -6.24
C ILE A 154 0.70 -4.12 -7.47
N VAL A 155 0.24 -4.87 -8.48
CA VAL A 155 0.79 -4.88 -9.83
C VAL A 155 -0.06 -3.92 -10.65
N SER A 156 0.54 -2.81 -11.10
CA SER A 156 -0.15 -1.81 -11.90
C SER A 156 -0.51 -2.34 -13.30
N ASN A 157 -1.40 -1.66 -13.99
CA ASN A 157 -1.72 -1.99 -15.39
C ASN A 157 -0.51 -1.84 -16.35
N GLU A 158 0.53 -1.12 -15.94
CA GLU A 158 1.82 -1.02 -16.65
C GLU A 158 2.83 -2.10 -16.22
N ASN A 159 2.39 -3.12 -15.48
CA ASN A 159 3.21 -4.17 -14.87
C ASN A 159 4.27 -3.68 -13.87
N LYS A 160 4.13 -2.48 -13.31
CA LYS A 160 5.01 -1.99 -12.24
C LYS A 160 4.54 -2.50 -10.88
N VAL A 161 5.47 -2.83 -10.01
CA VAL A 161 5.19 -3.35 -8.67
C VAL A 161 5.29 -2.25 -7.61
N PHE A 162 4.24 -2.12 -6.81
CA PHE A 162 4.16 -1.22 -5.66
C PHE A 162 3.84 -2.00 -4.40
N ILE A 163 4.57 -1.70 -3.33
CA ILE A 163 4.29 -2.21 -1.99
C ILE A 163 3.48 -1.16 -1.24
N ILE A 164 2.39 -1.56 -0.58
CA ILE A 164 1.43 -0.67 0.09
C ILE A 164 1.20 -1.07 1.56
N ASP A 165 0.55 -0.20 2.32
CA ASP A 165 0.20 -0.38 3.74
C ASP A 165 1.43 -0.49 4.66
N TYR A 166 2.05 0.67 4.92
CA TYR A 166 3.24 0.78 5.78
C TYR A 166 2.90 0.86 7.28
N ASP A 167 1.67 0.54 7.66
CA ASP A 167 1.21 0.64 9.04
C ASP A 167 2.08 -0.20 10.00
N SER A 168 2.42 -1.44 9.63
CA SER A 168 3.28 -2.32 10.45
C SER A 168 4.78 -2.03 10.29
N ALA A 169 5.15 -1.19 9.31
CA ALA A 169 6.54 -1.02 8.92
C ALA A 169 7.36 -0.28 10.00
N SER A 170 8.67 -0.51 10.01
CA SER A 170 9.59 0.17 10.92
C SER A 170 11.01 0.15 10.40
N TYR A 171 11.87 1.03 10.92
CA TYR A 171 13.30 0.95 10.67
C TYR A 171 13.96 -0.21 11.44
N LYS A 172 14.88 -0.90 10.77
CA LYS A 172 15.68 -2.02 11.29
C LYS A 172 17.09 -1.95 10.70
N GLU A 173 18.07 -2.36 11.51
CA GLU A 173 19.46 -2.51 11.04
C GLU A 173 19.58 -3.62 9.98
N ASP A 174 18.86 -4.72 10.18
CA ASP A 174 18.81 -5.84 9.22
C ASP A 174 17.37 -6.22 8.85
N PRO A 175 16.72 -5.51 7.92
CA PRO A 175 15.38 -5.85 7.44
C PRO A 175 15.35 -7.18 6.65
N LEU A 176 14.25 -7.93 6.76
CA LEU A 176 14.10 -9.27 6.13
C LEU A 176 12.95 -9.36 5.12
N ASN A 177 12.74 -8.31 4.32
CA ASN A 177 11.68 -8.24 3.31
C ASN A 177 11.84 -9.29 2.21
N VAL A 178 13.04 -9.41 1.62
CA VAL A 178 13.36 -10.37 0.55
C VAL A 178 13.21 -11.79 1.07
N THR A 179 13.74 -12.07 2.27
CA THR A 179 13.57 -13.38 2.94
C THR A 179 12.09 -13.72 3.12
N SER A 180 11.27 -12.74 3.51
CA SER A 180 9.83 -12.94 3.70
C SER A 180 9.13 -13.35 2.40
N ILE A 181 9.49 -12.73 1.28
CA ILE A 181 8.95 -13.07 -0.05
C ILE A 181 9.46 -14.43 -0.52
N LEU A 182 10.75 -14.74 -0.35
CA LEU A 182 11.31 -16.05 -0.71
C LEU A 182 10.67 -17.19 0.09
N SER A 183 10.37 -16.95 1.36
CA SER A 183 9.60 -17.89 2.19
C SER A 183 8.18 -18.08 1.64
N TRP A 184 7.51 -16.99 1.22
CA TRP A 184 6.19 -17.06 0.61
C TRP A 184 6.18 -17.84 -0.72
N LEU A 185 7.23 -17.70 -1.53
CA LEU A 185 7.45 -18.46 -2.76
C LEU A 185 7.80 -19.94 -2.52
N ASN A 186 7.89 -20.39 -1.27
CA ASN A 186 8.34 -21.73 -0.90
C ASN A 186 9.77 -22.05 -1.39
N LEU A 187 10.68 -21.06 -1.30
CA LEU A 187 12.09 -21.16 -1.71
C LEU A 187 13.03 -21.00 -0.50
N PRO A 188 12.97 -21.91 0.50
CA PRO A 188 13.72 -21.76 1.75
C PRO A 188 15.25 -21.77 1.55
N LEU A 189 15.76 -22.54 0.59
CA LEU A 189 17.19 -22.57 0.27
C LEU A 189 17.70 -21.24 -0.27
N LEU A 190 16.91 -20.58 -1.13
CA LEU A 190 17.26 -19.25 -1.62
C LEU A 190 17.15 -18.21 -0.50
N ALA A 191 16.19 -18.34 0.41
CA ALA A 191 16.10 -17.46 1.57
C ALA A 191 17.33 -17.55 2.48
N ILE A 192 17.84 -18.77 2.73
CA ILE A 192 19.09 -19.00 3.48
C ILE A 192 20.28 -18.37 2.73
N MET A 193 20.38 -18.61 1.42
CA MET A 193 21.45 -18.07 0.59
C MET A 193 21.45 -16.54 0.60
N TYR A 194 20.29 -15.91 0.41
CA TYR A 194 20.13 -14.47 0.46
C TYR A 194 20.53 -13.90 1.83
N LYS A 195 20.08 -14.51 2.93
CA LYS A 195 20.47 -14.07 4.28
C LYS A 195 21.98 -14.04 4.49
N ARG A 196 22.69 -15.00 3.91
CA ARG A 196 24.15 -15.14 4.05
C ARG A 196 24.94 -14.16 3.19
N PHE A 197 24.50 -13.94 1.94
CA PHE A 197 25.30 -13.21 0.94
C PHE A 197 24.72 -11.85 0.55
N ARG A 198 23.42 -11.61 0.81
CA ARG A 198 22.67 -10.40 0.47
C ARG A 198 22.75 -9.98 -1.00
N ASN A 199 23.10 -10.91 -1.89
CA ASN A 199 23.13 -10.70 -3.32
C ASN A 199 21.76 -11.01 -3.93
N ILE A 200 21.07 -9.97 -4.39
CA ILE A 200 19.74 -10.11 -5.00
C ILE A 200 19.80 -10.62 -6.44
N ASP A 201 20.89 -10.34 -7.16
CA ASP A 201 21.02 -10.71 -8.56
C ASP A 201 21.24 -12.22 -8.71
N ASP A 202 22.09 -12.82 -7.87
CA ASP A 202 22.27 -14.29 -7.80
C ASP A 202 20.94 -15.00 -7.53
N ILE A 203 20.12 -14.45 -6.63
CA ILE A 203 18.80 -15.01 -6.29
C ILE A 203 17.88 -14.94 -7.51
N ILE A 204 17.85 -13.80 -8.19
CA ILE A 204 17.01 -13.60 -9.38
C ILE A 204 17.42 -14.54 -10.51
N GLU A 205 18.72 -14.71 -10.76
CA GLU A 205 19.24 -15.64 -11.76
C GLU A 205 18.81 -17.08 -11.46
N LEU A 206 18.96 -17.53 -10.21
CA LEU A 206 18.56 -18.88 -9.80
C LEU A 206 17.05 -19.12 -9.87
N ILE A 207 16.21 -18.09 -9.70
CA ILE A 207 14.76 -18.24 -9.89
C ILE A 207 14.45 -18.37 -11.38
N LYS A 208 15.08 -17.56 -12.24
CA LYS A 208 14.87 -17.63 -13.70
C LYS A 208 15.28 -18.97 -14.31
N MET A 209 16.31 -19.62 -13.78
CA MET A 209 16.75 -20.96 -14.24
C MET A 209 15.77 -22.09 -13.88
N ARG A 210 14.73 -21.83 -13.08
CA ARG A 210 13.74 -22.83 -12.64
C ARG A 210 12.46 -22.84 -13.46
N GLU A 211 12.25 -21.84 -14.33
CA GLU A 211 11.17 -21.83 -15.33
C GLU A 211 11.59 -22.56 -16.60
#